data_AF-A0A7S2XGV8-F1
#
_entry.id   AF-A0A7S2XGV8-F1
#
_cell.length_a   1.000
_cell.length_b   1.000
_cell.length_c   1.000
_cell.angle_alpha   90.00
_cell.angle_beta   90.00
_cell.angle_gamma   90.00
#
_symmetry.space_group_name_H-M   'P 1'
#
loop_
_entity.id
_entity.type
_entity.pdbx_description
1 polymer ?
#
loop_
_entity_poly.entity_id
_entity_poly.type
_entity_poly.pdbx_seq_one_letter_code
_entity_poly.pdbx_strand_id
1 'polypeptide(L)'
;KLKFPFFDVCVANVPYQISSPLTFKLLAHRPSFRCAVLMFQREFAMRLVAKPGDPLFCRLSLNSQLLAKCSHLMKVSRNSFRPPPKVESSVVRIEPRNPPPPVNFTEWD
;
A
#
# COMPACT_ATOMS: atom_id res chain seq x y z
N LYS A 1 0.98 -8.78 -19.22
CA LYS A 1 1.04 -8.43 -17.77
C LYS A 1 2.30 -9.05 -17.18
N LEU A 2 3.23 -8.25 -16.65
CA LEU A 2 4.46 -8.75 -16.03
C LEU A 2 4.13 -9.52 -14.73
N LYS A 3 4.53 -10.79 -14.64
CA LYS A 3 4.49 -11.56 -13.40
C LYS A 3 5.66 -11.12 -12.51
N PHE A 4 5.41 -10.89 -11.23
CA PHE A 4 6.51 -10.64 -10.30
C PHE A 4 7.19 -11.97 -9.93
N PRO A 5 8.53 -12.00 -9.83
CA PRO A 5 9.22 -13.14 -9.26
C PRO A 5 8.88 -13.26 -7.76
N PHE A 6 9.26 -14.36 -7.14
CA PHE A 6 9.23 -14.45 -5.69
C PHE A 6 10.18 -13.42 -5.06
N PHE A 7 9.77 -12.82 -3.95
CA PHE A 7 10.61 -11.93 -3.14
C PHE A 7 10.14 -11.91 -1.68
N ASP A 8 11.08 -11.71 -0.76
CA ASP A 8 10.76 -11.52 0.66
C ASP A 8 10.40 -10.08 1.01
N VAL A 9 11.11 -9.12 0.42
CA VAL A 9 10.97 -7.69 0.73
C VAL A 9 10.85 -6.88 -0.56
N CYS A 10 9.91 -5.94 -0.57
CA CYS A 10 9.77 -4.96 -1.65
C CYS A 10 10.00 -3.54 -1.11
N VAL A 11 10.87 -2.78 -1.76
CA VAL A 11 11.05 -1.35 -1.48
C VAL A 11 10.84 -0.59 -2.78
N ALA A 12 9.95 0.39 -2.79
CA ALA A 12 9.68 1.16 -4.00
C ALA A 12 9.27 2.60 -3.71
N ASN A 13 9.79 3.51 -4.53
CA ASN A 13 9.23 4.84 -4.72
C ASN A 13 8.25 4.78 -5.90
N VAL A 14 6.95 4.88 -5.62
CA VAL A 14 5.91 4.55 -6.59
C VAL A 14 5.40 5.82 -7.28
N PRO A 15 5.41 5.90 -8.63
CA PRO A 15 4.72 6.95 -9.35
C PRO A 15 3.24 6.97 -8.98
N TYR A 16 2.71 8.16 -8.71
CA TYR A 16 1.41 8.29 -8.05
C TYR A 16 0.25 7.70 -8.85
N GLN A 17 0.33 7.70 -10.18
CA GLN A 17 -0.69 7.14 -11.06
C GLN A 17 -0.88 5.62 -10.93
N ILE A 18 0.15 4.90 -10.45
CA ILE A 18 0.12 3.43 -10.34
C ILE A 18 0.00 2.93 -8.90
N SER A 19 -0.18 3.82 -7.93
CA SER A 19 -0.20 3.49 -6.49
C SER A 19 -1.26 2.43 -6.15
N SER A 20 -2.50 2.65 -6.60
CA SER A 20 -3.63 1.74 -6.38
C SER A 20 -3.41 0.37 -7.04
N PRO A 21 -3.20 0.26 -8.38
CA PRO A 21 -3.03 -1.04 -9.02
C PRO A 21 -1.78 -1.79 -8.53
N LEU A 22 -0.70 -1.09 -8.17
CA LEU A 22 0.47 -1.73 -7.57
C LEU A 22 0.15 -2.32 -6.19
N THR A 23 -0.56 -1.58 -5.35
CA THR A 23 -0.94 -2.03 -4.00
C THR A 23 -1.77 -3.32 -4.08
N PHE A 24 -2.82 -3.35 -4.93
CA PHE A 24 -3.62 -4.55 -5.11
C PHE A 24 -2.83 -5.71 -5.72
N LYS A 25 -1.94 -5.42 -6.68
CA LYS A 25 -1.07 -6.44 -7.27
C LYS A 25 -0.12 -7.07 -6.24
N LEU A 26 0.40 -6.28 -5.29
CA LEU A 26 1.21 -6.78 -4.19
C LEU A 26 0.35 -7.63 -3.23
N LEU A 27 -0.82 -7.15 -2.81
CA LEU A 27 -1.71 -7.91 -1.92
C LEU A 27 -2.18 -9.24 -2.51
N ALA A 28 -2.35 -9.30 -3.84
CA ALA A 28 -2.69 -10.51 -4.58
C ALA A 28 -1.48 -11.40 -4.92
N HIS A 29 -0.24 -10.94 -4.69
CA HIS A 29 0.96 -11.70 -5.01
C HIS A 29 1.06 -12.96 -4.14
N ARG A 30 1.39 -14.08 -4.78
CA ARG A 30 1.61 -15.38 -4.14
C ARG A 30 2.89 -16.00 -4.70
N PRO A 31 3.76 -16.61 -3.87
CA PRO A 31 3.71 -16.68 -2.40
C PRO A 31 3.72 -15.30 -1.71
N SER A 32 3.20 -15.22 -0.49
CA SER A 32 3.16 -13.97 0.29
C SER A 32 4.59 -13.49 0.58
N PHE A 33 4.86 -12.20 0.36
CA PHE A 33 6.12 -11.58 0.80
C PHE A 33 6.06 -11.22 2.29
N ARG A 34 7.22 -11.02 2.92
CA ARG A 34 7.35 -10.70 4.35
C ARG A 34 6.90 -9.26 4.64
N CYS A 35 7.44 -8.29 3.91
CA CYS A 35 7.01 -6.89 4.04
C CYS A 35 7.31 -6.06 2.79
N ALA A 36 6.53 -5.00 2.58
CA ALA A 36 6.77 -4.01 1.56
C ALA A 36 6.86 -2.62 2.21
N VAL A 37 7.89 -1.86 1.87
CA VAL A 37 8.08 -0.47 2.28
C VAL A 37 7.94 0.41 1.06
N LEU A 38 6.80 1.08 0.95
CA LEU A 38 6.39 1.81 -0.25
C LEU A 38 6.25 3.28 0.08
N MET A 39 6.67 4.13 -0.85
CA MET A 39 6.42 5.56 -0.78
C MET A 39 5.27 5.96 -1.70
N PHE A 40 4.30 6.67 -1.14
CA PHE A 40 3.12 7.18 -1.84
C PHE A 40 2.91 8.68 -1.59
N GLN A 41 1.94 9.28 -2.29
CA GLN A 41 1.41 10.59 -1.90
C GLN A 41 0.86 10.53 -0.48
N ARG A 42 1.02 11.62 0.26
CA ARG A 42 0.53 11.78 1.63
C ARG A 42 -0.94 11.38 1.79
N GLU A 43 -1.80 11.85 0.91
CA GLU A 43 -3.24 11.54 0.95
C GLU A 43 -3.52 10.04 0.74
N PHE A 44 -2.89 9.44 -0.27
CA PHE A 44 -3.03 8.01 -0.56
C PHE A 44 -2.55 7.14 0.61
N ALA A 45 -1.37 7.46 1.16
CA ALA A 45 -0.82 6.79 2.32
C ALA A 45 -1.75 6.89 3.54
N MET A 46 -2.37 8.06 3.76
CA MET A 46 -3.33 8.26 4.84
C MET A 46 -4.62 7.48 4.64
N ARG A 47 -5.14 7.40 3.41
CA ARG A 47 -6.27 6.52 3.10
C ARG A 47 -5.96 5.07 3.41
N LEU A 48 -4.77 4.59 3.04
CA LEU A 48 -4.37 3.19 3.28
C LEU A 48 -4.40 2.80 4.78
N VAL A 49 -4.01 3.73 5.66
CA VAL A 49 -3.96 3.50 7.12
C VAL A 49 -5.15 4.07 7.89
N ALA A 50 -6.14 4.65 7.19
CA ALA A 50 -7.33 5.23 7.81
C ALA A 50 -8.16 4.15 8.51
N LYS A 51 -8.70 4.45 9.69
CA LYS A 51 -9.53 3.54 10.48
C LYS A 51 -11.02 3.77 10.22
N PRO A 52 -11.90 2.80 10.51
CA PRO A 52 -13.34 3.03 10.46
C PRO A 52 -13.73 4.24 11.31
N GLY A 53 -14.52 5.15 10.72
CA GLY A 53 -14.90 6.42 11.33
C GLY A 53 -14.01 7.62 10.94
N ASP A 54 -12.82 7.38 10.37
CA ASP A 54 -12.00 8.46 9.82
C ASP A 54 -12.59 9.00 8.51
N PRO A 55 -12.48 10.32 8.23
CA PRO A 55 -13.00 10.91 6.99
C PRO A 55 -12.27 10.41 5.72
N LEU A 56 -11.08 9.83 5.88
CA LEU A 56 -10.29 9.26 4.80
C LEU A 56 -10.51 7.74 4.63
N PHE A 57 -11.38 7.14 5.45
CA PHE A 57 -11.70 5.73 5.35
C PHE A 57 -12.47 5.45 4.06
N CYS A 58 -11.97 4.54 3.24
CA CYS A 58 -12.60 4.18 1.98
C CYS A 58 -12.35 2.71 1.62
N ARG A 59 -12.86 2.28 0.46
CA ARG A 59 -12.67 0.90 -0.04
C ARG A 59 -11.20 0.46 -0.05
N LEU A 60 -10.26 1.37 -0.34
CA LEU A 60 -8.82 1.09 -0.29
C LEU A 60 -8.37 0.74 1.14
N SER A 61 -8.80 1.51 2.14
CA SER A 61 -8.49 1.28 3.56
C SER A 61 -8.97 -0.11 3.97
N LEU A 62 -10.24 -0.40 3.68
CA LEU A 62 -10.89 -1.66 4.03
C LEU A 62 -10.19 -2.87 3.39
N ASN A 63 -9.99 -2.85 2.07
CA ASN A 63 -9.40 -3.98 1.34
C ASN A 63 -7.93 -4.22 1.71
N SER A 64 -7.15 -3.14 1.88
CA SER A 64 -5.74 -3.26 2.26
C SER A 64 -5.58 -3.79 3.69
N GLN A 65 -6.44 -3.37 4.62
CA GLN A 65 -6.39 -3.79 6.03
C GLN A 65 -6.97 -5.20 6.26
N LEU A 66 -7.89 -5.65 5.40
CA LEU A 66 -8.37 -7.02 5.36
C LEU A 66 -7.21 -7.98 5.06
N LEU A 67 -6.46 -7.70 4.00
CA LEU A 67 -5.43 -8.61 3.49
C LEU A 67 -4.04 -8.41 4.14
N ALA A 68 -3.77 -7.25 4.71
CA ALA A 68 -2.46 -6.90 5.26
C ALA A 68 -2.56 -5.98 6.48
N LYS A 69 -1.51 -5.97 7.29
CA LYS A 69 -1.28 -4.91 8.28
C LYS A 69 -0.58 -3.74 7.58
N CYS A 70 -1.25 -2.59 7.56
CA CYS A 70 -0.74 -1.36 6.96
C CYS A 70 -0.35 -0.37 8.05
N SER A 71 0.89 0.14 8.03
CA SER A 71 1.42 1.07 9.02
C SER A 71 2.09 2.27 8.35
N HIS A 72 1.80 3.48 8.84
CA HIS A 72 2.52 4.70 8.41
C HIS A 72 3.85 4.77 9.16
N LEU A 73 4.96 4.92 8.42
CA LEU A 73 6.30 4.94 9.01
C LEU A 73 6.83 6.37 9.18
N MET A 74 6.78 7.17 8.13
CA MET A 74 7.30 8.54 8.16
C MET A 74 6.72 9.41 7.04
N LYS A 75 6.78 10.72 7.25
CA LYS A 75 6.47 11.73 6.22
C LYS A 75 7.77 12.09 5.49
N VAL A 76 7.69 12.34 4.18
CA VAL A 76 8.84 12.76 3.37
C VAL A 76 8.48 14.10 2.73
N SER A 77 9.33 15.09 2.94
CA SER A 77 9.10 16.44 2.42
C SER A 77 9.23 16.45 0.90
N ARG A 78 8.40 17.23 0.21
CA ARG A 78 8.59 17.55 -1.22
C ARG A 78 9.98 18.10 -1.56
N ASN A 79 10.65 18.74 -0.61
CA ASN A 79 12.00 19.29 -0.78
C ASN A 79 13.09 18.18 -0.86
N SER A 80 12.75 16.95 -0.47
CA SER A 80 13.64 15.78 -0.59
C SER A 80 13.67 15.18 -2.01
N PHE A 81 12.93 15.74 -2.96
CA PHE A 81 12.84 15.25 -4.34
C PHE A 81 13.44 16.23 -5.34
N ARG A 82 13.89 15.70 -6.48
CA ARG A 82 14.37 16.47 -7.63
C ARG A 82 13.77 15.91 -8.92
N PRO A 83 12.88 16.66 -9.62
CA PRO A 83 12.28 17.94 -9.22
C PRO A 83 11.29 17.79 -8.04
N PRO A 84 11.00 18.87 -7.28
CA PRO A 84 10.03 18.82 -6.18
C PRO A 84 8.61 18.55 -6.67
N PRO A 85 7.88 17.55 -6.11
CA PRO A 85 6.48 17.35 -6.41
C PRO A 85 5.61 18.46 -5.80
N LYS A 86 4.38 18.60 -6.30
CA LYS A 86 3.38 19.54 -5.78
C LYS A 86 2.81 19.13 -4.42
N VAL A 87 3.00 17.89 -4.00
CA VAL A 87 2.40 17.30 -2.80
C VAL A 87 3.44 16.59 -1.96
N GLU A 88 3.16 16.49 -0.66
CA GLU A 88 3.98 15.73 0.29
C GLU A 88 3.87 14.21 0.04
N SER A 89 4.89 13.47 0.47
CA SER A 89 4.92 12.02 0.38
C SER A 89 4.92 11.37 1.76
N SER A 90 4.65 10.07 1.80
CA SER A 90 4.70 9.29 3.02
C SER A 90 5.13 7.86 2.72
N VAL A 91 5.94 7.31 3.62
CA VAL A 91 6.39 5.93 3.57
C VAL A 91 5.45 5.09 4.42
N VAL A 92 4.98 3.98 3.86
CA VAL A 92 4.11 3.01 4.51
C VAL A 92 4.74 1.63 4.47
N ARG A 93 4.48 0.84 5.51
CA ARG A 93 4.81 -0.58 5.57
C ARG A 93 3.53 -1.39 5.37
N ILE A 94 3.58 -2.36 4.47
CA ILE A 94 2.52 -3.32 4.20
C ILE A 94 3.05 -4.72 4.52
N GLU A 95 2.37 -5.42 5.41
CA GLU A 95 2.71 -6.79 5.83
C GLU A 95 1.51 -7.70 5.55
N PRO A 96 1.55 -8.54 4.51
CA PRO A 96 0.48 -9.47 4.20
C PRO A 96 0.17 -10.37 5.40
N ARG A 97 -1.11 -10.63 5.65
CA ARG A 97 -1.53 -11.61 6.66
C ARG A 97 -1.24 -13.01 6.14
N ASN A 98 -0.55 -13.82 6.94
CA ASN A 98 -0.29 -15.23 6.66
C ASN A 98 -0.63 -16.07 7.91
N PRO A 99 -1.64 -16.96 7.86
CA PRO A 99 -2.51 -17.23 6.71
C PRO A 99 -3.42 -16.03 6.35
N PRO A 100 -3.82 -15.87 5.07
CA PRO A 100 -4.81 -14.88 4.69
C PRO A 100 -6.18 -15.23 5.31
N PRO A 101 -7.05 -14.24 5.55
CA PRO A 101 -8.42 -14.52 6.02
C PRO A 101 -9.18 -15.38 4.99
N PRO A 102 -10.09 -16.27 5.44
CA PRO A 102 -10.87 -17.15 4.56
C PRO A 102 -12.02 -16.36 3.90
N VAL A 103 -11.67 -15.34 3.12
CA VAL A 103 -12.61 -14.45 2.44
C VAL A 103 -12.36 -14.54 0.93
N ASN A 104 -13.41 -14.80 0.15
CA ASN A 104 -13.32 -14.71 -1.29
C ASN A 104 -13.22 -13.24 -1.70
N PHE A 105 -12.06 -12.83 -2.19
CA PHE A 105 -11.82 -11.42 -2.53
C PHE A 105 -12.72 -10.92 -3.68
N THR A 106 -13.16 -11.81 -4.59
CA THR A 106 -14.04 -11.43 -5.69
C THR A 106 -15.47 -11.16 -5.24
N GLU A 107 -15.94 -11.84 -4.19
CA GLU A 107 -17.25 -11.57 -3.59
C GLU A 107 -17.21 -10.37 -2.64
N TRP A 108 -16.03 -10.05 -2.12
CA TRP A 108 -15.81 -8.96 -1.17
C TRP A 108 -15.71 -7.57 -1.82
N ASP A 109 -15.07 -7.47 -2.99
CA ASP A 109 -14.78 -6.19 -3.67
C ASP A 109 -15.95 -5.63 -4.49
#